data_AF-A0A512NSJ3-F1
#
_entry.id   AF-A0A512NSJ3-F1
#
_cell.length_a   1.000
_cell.length_b   1.000
_cell.length_c   1.000
_cell.angle_alpha   90.00
_cell.angle_beta   90.00
_cell.angle_gamma   90.00
#
_symmetry.space_group_name_H-M   'P 1'
#
loop_
_entity.id
_entity.type
_entity.pdbx_description
1 polymer ?
#
loop_
_entity_poly.entity_id
_entity_poly.type
_entity_poly.pdbx_seq_one_letter_code
_entity_poly.pdbx_strand_id
1 'polypeptide(L)' 'MLSGESLRLRAGTLVHIPRRTVHGFQYSKGGGQMLEITGENARAALMFDALDRTSMDGPPDIGTLLQLRQQYGVVVDGS' A
#
# COMPACT_ATOMS: atom_id res chain seq x y z
N MET A 1 9.44 -5.43 1.25
CA MET A 1 9.74 -5.67 2.68
C MET A 1 8.52 -6.25 3.35
N LEU A 2 8.66 -7.42 3.98
CA LEU A 2 7.66 -8.06 4.83
C LEU A 2 8.36 -8.36 6.15
N SER A 3 7.87 -7.82 7.27
CA SER A 3 8.47 -8.06 8.60
C SER A 3 9.99 -7.77 8.66
N GLY A 4 10.46 -6.75 7.93
CA GLY A 4 11.88 -6.37 7.88
C GLY A 4 12.72 -7.08 6.82
N GLU A 5 12.18 -8.10 6.13
CA GLU A 5 12.92 -8.83 5.10
C GLU A 5 12.48 -8.44 3.68
N SER A 6 13.43 -8.34 2.76
CA SER A 6 13.16 -8.04 1.35
C SER A 6 13.14 -9.30 0.50
N LEU A 7 11.96 -9.61 -0.06
CA LEU A 7 11.74 -10.73 -0.98
C LEU A 7 11.50 -10.22 -2.39
N ARG A 8 12.08 -10.89 -3.39
CA ARG A 8 11.84 -10.61 -4.81
C ARG A 8 10.72 -11.52 -5.33
N LEU A 9 9.60 -10.91 -5.69
CA LEU A 9 8.42 -11.61 -6.20
C LEU A 9 8.43 -11.62 -7.73
N ARG A 10 7.81 -12.64 -8.33
CA ARG A 10 7.60 -12.73 -9.79
C ARG A 10 6.11 -12.56 -10.11
N ALA A 11 5.79 -12.26 -11.36
CA ALA A 11 4.40 -12.24 -11.81
C ALA A 11 3.72 -13.59 -11.51
N GLY A 12 2.50 -13.54 -10.98
CA GLY A 12 1.76 -14.73 -10.53
C GLY A 12 2.08 -15.19 -9.09
N THR A 13 3.01 -14.55 -8.38
CA THR A 13 3.22 -14.82 -6.95
C THR A 13 2.07 -14.24 -6.11
N LEU A 14 1.43 -15.08 -5.29
CA LEU A 14 0.49 -14.66 -4.25
C LEU A 14 1.20 -14.57 -2.91
N VAL A 15 0.98 -13.47 -2.19
CA VAL A 15 1.53 -13.25 -0.84
C VAL A 15 0.39 -13.00 0.13
N HIS A 16 0.37 -13.76 1.22
CA HIS A 16 -0.53 -13.50 2.34
C HIS A 16 0.16 -12.61 3.36
N ILE A 17 -0.45 -11.48 3.68
CA ILE A 17 0.04 -10.52 4.68
C ILE A 17 -0.92 -10.52 5.87
N PRO A 18 -0.54 -11.08 7.03
CA PRO A 18 -1.39 -11.08 8.20
C PRO A 18 -1.70 -9.67 8.72
N ARG A 19 -2.82 -9.53 9.44
CA ARG A 19 -3.19 -8.28 10.10
C ARG A 19 -2.07 -7.83 11.05
N ARG A 20 -1.79 -6.52 11.06
CA ARG A 20 -0.73 -5.86 11.85
C ARG A 20 0.71 -6.20 11.43
N THR A 21 0.91 -6.82 10.26
CA THR A 21 2.25 -6.97 9.68
C THR A 21 2.67 -5.68 8.96
N VAL A 22 3.79 -5.09 9.37
CA VAL A 22 4.42 -3.97 8.65
C VAL A 22 4.96 -4.49 7.32
N HIS A 23 4.54 -3.84 6.22
CA HIS A 23 4.92 -4.24 4.88
C HIS A 23 5.04 -3.03 3.95
N GLY A 24 5.79 -3.23 2.87
CA GLY A 24 5.91 -2.29 1.75
C GLY A 24 6.52 -3.00 0.55
N PHE A 25 6.32 -2.45 -0.64
CA PHE A 25 6.88 -3.01 -1.88
C PHE A 25 7.38 -1.90 -2.78
N GLN A 26 8.21 -2.30 -3.74
CA GLN A 26 8.69 -1.44 -4.81
C GLN A 26 8.66 -2.23 -6.10
N TYR A 27 8.13 -1.64 -7.17
CA TYR A 27 8.22 -2.24 -8.49
C TYR A 27 9.66 -2.16 -9.00
N SER A 28 10.10 -3.25 -9.63
CA SER A 28 11.36 -3.26 -10.38
C SER A 28 11.23 -2.43 -11.66
N LYS A 29 12.35 -2.28 -12.39
CA LYS A 29 12.36 -1.65 -13.72
C LYS A 29 11.27 -2.27 -14.61
N GLY A 30 10.42 -1.43 -15.20
CA GLY A 30 9.27 -1.85 -16.00
C GLY A 30 7.91 -1.76 -15.28
N GLY A 31 7.89 -1.45 -13.98
CA GLY A 31 6.65 -1.29 -13.22
C GLY A 31 6.03 -2.64 -12.85
N GLY A 32 4.72 -2.62 -12.58
CA GLY A 32 3.96 -3.83 -12.31
C GLY A 32 2.49 -3.54 -12.03
N GLN A 33 1.72 -4.61 -11.91
CA GLN A 33 0.32 -4.58 -11.52
C GLN A 33 0.14 -5.47 -10.30
N MET A 34 -0.78 -5.09 -9.42
CA MET A 34 -1.07 -5.83 -8.20
C MET A 34 -2.59 -5.98 -8.06
N LEU A 35 -3.02 -7.19 -7.69
CA LEU A 35 -4.35 -7.45 -7.19
C LEU A 35 -4.26 -7.52 -5.66
N GLU A 36 -4.98 -6.64 -4.98
CA GLU A 36 -5.12 -6.67 -3.53
C GLU A 36 -6.44 -7.33 -3.16
N ILE A 37 -6.39 -8.33 -2.27
CA ILE A 37 -7.57 -8.97 -1.66
C ILE A 37 -7.51 -8.67 -0.17
N THR A 38 -8.51 -7.96 0.34
CA THR A 38 -8.53 -7.52 1.74
C THR A 38 -9.57 -8.28 2.55
N GLY A 39 -9.32 -8.44 3.84
CA GLY A 39 -10.26 -9.10 4.76
C GLY A 39 -11.53 -8.30 5.03
N GLU A 40 -12.48 -8.92 5.72
CA GLU A 40 -13.72 -8.27 6.14
C GLU A 40 -13.44 -6.99 6.94
N ASN A 41 -14.15 -5.91 6.63
CA ASN A 41 -13.98 -4.56 7.20
C ASN A 41 -12.64 -3.86 6.94
N ALA A 42 -11.75 -4.44 6.13
CA ALA A 42 -10.56 -3.73 5.68
C ALA A 42 -10.95 -2.60 4.70
N ARG A 43 -10.25 -1.48 4.78
CA ARG A 43 -10.54 -0.27 4.00
C ARG A 43 -9.37 0.17 3.11
N ALA A 44 -8.36 -0.68 2.92
CA ALA A 44 -7.17 -0.39 2.12
C ALA A 44 -7.50 -0.20 0.63
N ALA A 45 -8.34 -1.06 0.05
CA ALA A 45 -8.80 -0.88 -1.33
C ALA A 45 -9.52 0.47 -1.54
N LEU A 46 -10.40 0.85 -0.60
CA LEU A 46 -11.08 2.16 -0.64
C LEU A 46 -10.12 3.34 -0.52
N MET A 47 -9.01 3.17 0.22
CA MET A 47 -7.95 4.18 0.31
C MET A 47 -7.26 4.36 -1.04
N PHE A 48 -6.94 3.28 -1.75
CA PHE A 48 -6.34 3.37 -3.08
C PHE A 48 -7.28 4.02 -4.09
N ASP A 49 -8.57 3.72 -4.04
CA ASP A 49 -9.59 4.39 -4.86
C ASP A 49 -9.64 5.91 -4.57
N ALA A 50 -9.51 6.31 -3.31
CA ALA A 50 -9.49 7.72 -2.93
C ALA A 50 -8.19 8.41 -3.36
N LEU A 51 -7.07 7.69 -3.28
CA LEU A 51 -5.76 8.17 -3.75
C LEU A 51 -5.78 8.42 -5.27
N ASP A 52 -6.35 7.50 -6.05
CA ASP A 52 -6.49 7.63 -7.51
C ASP A 52 -7.30 8.87 -7.92
N ARG A 53 -8.32 9.21 -7.14
CA ARG A 53 -9.12 10.44 -7.33
C ARG A 53 -8.45 11.72 -6.83
N THR A 54 -7.37 11.60 -6.05
CA THR A 54 -6.69 12.76 -5.47
C THR A 54 -5.71 13.30 -6.50
N SER A 55 -6.10 14.37 -7.20
CA SER A 55 -5.17 15.13 -8.04
C SER A 55 -4.04 15.68 -7.18
N MET A 56 -2.83 15.18 -7.42
CA MET A 56 -1.60 15.74 -6.86
C MET A 56 -0.85 16.44 -8.00
N ASP A 57 -0.83 17.77 -7.97
CA ASP A 57 -0.03 18.56 -8.90
C ASP A 57 1.45 18.47 -8.49
N GLY A 58 2.23 17.67 -9.22
CA GLY A 58 3.67 17.52 -8.98
C GLY A 58 4.03 16.34 -8.07
N PRO A 59 5.19 16.39 -7.38
CA PRO A 59 5.63 15.33 -6.49
C PRO A 59 4.59 15.03 -5.41
N PRO A 60 4.47 13.77 -4.94
CA PRO A 60 3.48 13.42 -3.93
C PRO A 60 3.69 14.23 -2.64
N ASP A 61 2.66 14.95 -2.20
CA ASP A 61 2.68 15.61 -0.90
C ASP A 61 2.51 14.57 0.21
N ILE A 62 3.61 14.27 0.89
CA ILE A 62 3.65 13.28 1.97
C ILE A 62 2.67 13.62 3.09
N GLY A 63 2.47 14.91 3.41
CA GLY A 63 1.53 15.31 4.46
C GLY A 63 0.09 14.93 4.09
N THR A 64 -0.32 15.24 2.86
CA THR A 64 -1.61 14.86 2.31
C THR A 64 -1.80 13.34 2.28
N LEU A 65 -0.78 12.59 1.85
CA LEU A 65 -0.83 11.12 1.83
C LEU A 65 -1.00 10.52 3.23
N LEU A 66 -0.30 11.07 4.23
CA LEU A 66 -0.41 10.64 5.63
C LEU A 66 -1.80 10.91 6.21
N GLN A 67 -2.43 12.03 5.85
CA GLN A 67 -3.80 12.35 6.27
C GLN A 67 -4.82 11.45 5.60
N LEU A 68 -4.70 11.24 4.28
CA LEU A 68 -5.62 10.39 3.52
C LEU A 68 -5.65 8.98 4.10
N ARG A 69 -4.49 8.35 4.31
CA ARG A 69 -4.42 6.96 4.83
C ARG A 69 -5.10 6.79 6.19
N GLN A 70 -5.04 7.80 7.05
CA GLN A 70 -5.56 7.74 8.41
C GLN A 70 -7.09 7.58 8.41
N GLN A 71 -7.77 8.21 7.44
CA GLN A 71 -9.22 8.10 7.25
C GLN A 71 -9.69 6.67 6.91
N TYR A 72 -8.77 5.83 6.43
CA TYR A 72 -9.02 4.43 6.06
C TYR A 72 -8.37 3.43 7.02
N GLY A 73 -7.84 3.88 8.15
CA GLY A 73 -7.27 2.99 9.17
C GLY A 73 -5.96 2.31 8.77
N VAL A 74 -5.27 2.83 7.74
CA VAL A 74 -3.93 2.37 7.35
C VAL A 74 -2.90 3.10 8.20
N VAL A 75 -2.08 2.33 8.92
CA VAL A 75 -1.05 2.82 9.85
C VAL A 75 0.33 2.64 9.23
N VAL A 76 1.19 3.65 9.35
CA VAL A 76 2.61 3.57 8.95
C VAL A 76 3.43 3.36 10.22
N ASP A 77 4.42 2.49 10.16
CA ASP A 77 5.31 2.25 11.30
C ASP A 77 6.15 3.50 11.61
N GLY A 78 6.27 3.85 12.88
CA GLY A 78 6.96 5.06 13.34
C GLY A 78 6.17 6.38 13.23
N SER A 79 4.85 6.34 12.95
CA SER A 79 3.95 7.52 13.04
C SER A 79 3.17 7.59 14.35
#